data_AF-A0A7J4QID3-F1
#
_entry.id   AF-A0A7J4QID3-F1
#
_cell.length_a   1.000
_cell.length_b   1.000
_cell.length_c   1.000
_cell.angle_alpha   90.00
_cell.angle_beta   90.00
_cell.angle_gamma   90.00
#
_symmetry.space_group_name_H-M   'P 1'
#
loop_
_entity.id
_entity.type
_entity.pdbx_description
1 polymer ?
#
loop_
_entity_poly.entity_id
_entity_poly.type
_entity_poly.pdbx_seq_one_letter_code
_entity_poly.pdbx_strand_id
1 'polypeptide(L)' 'DDVTGLIVDAKNGRFAVDPADLEVGAKLRLHGAYGMDEVERIAGLIDETSSVLVVGSHIGSLVIPIAKMCSKVVA' A
#
# COMPACT_ATOMS: atom_id res chain seq x y z
N ASP A 1 -29.17 1.32 0.49
CA ASP A 1 -28.00 0.64 1.08
C ASP A 1 -26.78 1.53 0.92
N ASP A 2 -26.17 1.94 2.04
CA ASP A 2 -24.91 2.69 2.01
C ASP A 2 -23.75 1.69 1.83
N VAL A 3 -22.88 1.96 0.86
CA VAL A 3 -21.66 1.17 0.65
C VAL A 3 -20.60 1.68 1.63
N THR A 4 -20.21 0.85 2.59
CA THR A 4 -19.22 1.21 3.64
C THR A 4 -17.80 0.77 3.30
N GLY A 5 -17.60 0.09 2.18
CA GLY A 5 -16.28 -0.41 1.77
C GLY A 5 -16.29 -0.97 0.35
N LEU A 6 -15.19 -0.76 -0.36
CA LEU A 6 -14.93 -1.31 -1.70
C LEU A 6 -13.66 -2.17 -1.65
N ILE A 7 -13.69 -3.32 -2.30
CA ILE A 7 -12.49 -4.11 -2.54
C ILE A 7 -11.89 -3.68 -3.88
N VAL A 8 -10.62 -3.26 -3.85
CA VAL A 8 -9.91 -2.75 -5.01
C VAL A 8 -8.65 -3.58 -5.22
N ASP A 9 -8.51 -4.13 -6.42
CA ASP A 9 -7.26 -4.71 -6.90
C ASP A 9 -6.43 -3.61 -7.58
N ALA A 10 -5.35 -3.19 -6.93
CA ALA A 10 -4.45 -2.14 -7.38
C ALA A 10 -3.03 -2.68 -7.58
N LYS A 11 -2.14 -1.90 -8.20
CA LYS A 11 -0.72 -2.24 -8.34
C LYS A 11 -0.03 -2.46 -6.98
N ASN A 12 -0.48 -1.74 -5.96
CA ASN A 12 -0.04 -1.89 -4.57
C ASN A 12 -0.44 -3.24 -3.95
N GLY A 13 -1.50 -3.88 -4.46
CA GLY A 13 -2.13 -5.04 -3.84
C GLY A 13 -3.66 -4.90 -3.75
N ARG A 14 -4.28 -5.80 -2.99
CA ARG A 14 -5.73 -5.81 -2.76
C ARG A 14 -6.07 -5.07 -1.47
N PHE A 15 -6.94 -4.06 -1.54
CA PHE A 15 -7.30 -3.22 -0.39
C PHE A 15 -8.81 -3.14 -0.21
N ALA A 16 -9.24 -3.11 1.05
CA ALA A 16 -10.55 -2.60 1.43
C ALA A 16 -10.42 -1.09 1.66
N VAL A 17 -11.21 -0.29 0.95
CA VAL A 17 -11.15 1.17 1.01
C VAL A 17 -12.51 1.77 1.29
N ASP A 18 -12.54 2.85 2.05
CA ASP A 18 -13.73 3.65 2.27
C ASP A 18 -14.04 4.45 0.98
N PRO A 19 -15.27 4.38 0.42
CA PRO A 19 -15.67 5.23 -0.70
C PRO A 19 -15.49 6.73 -0.47
N ALA A 20 -15.55 7.18 0.79
CA ALA A 20 -15.37 8.56 1.22
C ALA A 20 -13.90 8.97 1.42
N ASP A 21 -12.93 8.04 1.38
CA ASP A 21 -11.50 8.40 1.40
C ASP A 21 -11.14 9.07 0.08
N LEU A 22 -10.81 10.36 0.16
CA LEU A 22 -10.49 11.24 -0.98
C LEU A 22 -9.00 11.25 -1.33
N GLU A 23 -8.15 10.56 -0.56
CA GLU A 23 -6.70 10.54 -0.75
C GLU A 23 -6.21 9.16 -1.20
N VAL A 24 -5.75 8.32 -0.27
CA VAL A 24 -5.10 7.05 -0.61
C VAL A 24 -6.13 6.10 -1.24
N GLY A 25 -7.28 5.95 -0.59
CA GLY A 25 -8.38 5.13 -1.09
C GLY A 25 -8.92 5.62 -2.43
N ALA A 26 -9.08 6.92 -2.65
CA ALA A 26 -9.47 7.46 -3.95
C ALA A 26 -8.45 7.15 -5.04
N LYS A 27 -7.16 7.35 -4.79
CA LYS A 27 -6.10 7.08 -5.77
C LYS A 27 -6.02 5.59 -6.12
N LEU A 28 -6.17 4.70 -5.13
CA LEU A 28 -6.27 3.25 -5.39
C LEU A 28 -7.50 2.90 -6.25
N ARG A 29 -8.69 3.46 -5.94
CA ARG A 29 -9.94 3.21 -6.69
C ARG A 29 -9.90 3.75 -8.12
N LEU A 30 -9.44 4.98 -8.28
CA LEU A 30 -9.61 5.75 -9.52
C LEU A 30 -8.39 5.64 -10.45
N HIS A 31 -7.20 5.41 -9.90
CA HIS A 31 -5.95 5.33 -10.67
C HIS A 31 -5.29 3.95 -10.60
N GLY A 32 -5.80 3.05 -9.75
CA GLY A 32 -5.26 1.69 -9.60
C GLY A 32 -3.88 1.64 -8.96
N ALA A 33 -3.38 2.73 -8.37
CA ALA A 33 -2.06 2.81 -7.76
C ALA A 33 -1.92 4.02 -6.83
N TYR A 34 -1.01 3.91 -5.85
CA TYR A 34 -0.58 5.01 -4.98
C TYR A 34 0.91 4.87 -4.63
N GLY A 35 1.72 5.92 -4.84
CA GLY A 35 3.11 5.96 -4.36
C GLY A 35 4.03 4.83 -4.87
N MET A 36 3.78 4.30 -6.07
CA MET A 36 4.59 3.21 -6.63
C MET A 36 6.04 3.63 -6.91
N ASP A 37 6.26 4.91 -7.19
CA ASP A 37 7.60 5.48 -7.31
C ASP A 37 8.40 5.40 -5.99
N GLU A 38 7.73 5.57 -4.85
CA GLU A 38 8.35 5.38 -3.53
C GLU A 38 8.62 3.90 -3.24
N VAL A 39 7.69 3.02 -3.64
CA VAL A 39 7.91 1.57 -3.55
C VAL A 39 9.15 1.15 -4.35
N GLU A 40 9.33 1.68 -5.57
CA GLU A 40 10.50 1.40 -6.42
C GLU A 40 11.80 1.95 -5.80
N ARG A 41 11.79 3.16 -5.23
CA ARG A 41 12.95 3.72 -4.52
C ARG A 41 13.35 2.86 -3.33
N ILE A 42 12.39 2.43 -2.52
CA ILE A 42 12.65 1.58 -1.35
C ILE A 42 13.14 0.20 -1.79
N ALA A 43 12.59 -0.37 -2.87
CA ALA A 43 13.03 -1.66 -3.41
C ALA A 43 14.52 -1.66 -3.83
N GLY A 44 15.08 -0.50 -4.21
CA GLY A 44 16.51 -0.37 -4.48
C GLY A 44 17.41 -0.32 -3.23
N LEU A 45 16.83 -0.25 -2.03
CA LEU A 45 17.54 -0.09 -0.75
C LEU A 45 17.38 -1.29 0.18
N ILE A 46 16.50 -2.24 -0.14
CA ILE A 46 16.19 -3.41 0.69
C ILE A 46 16.33 -4.70 -0.13
N ASP A 47 16.43 -5.81 0.59
CA ASP A 47 16.48 -7.16 0.04
C ASP A 47 15.68 -8.14 0.93
N GLU A 48 15.63 -9.41 0.53
CA GLU A 48 14.88 -10.45 1.21
C GLU A 48 15.36 -10.73 2.66
N THR A 49 16.51 -10.20 3.07
CA THR A 49 17.06 -10.33 4.43
C THR A 49 16.73 -9.14 5.32
N SER A 50 16.26 -8.05 4.73
CA SER A 50 16.03 -6.79 5.40
C SER A 50 14.88 -6.85 6.42
N SER A 51 15.00 -6.08 7.50
CA SER A 51 13.93 -5.81 8.47
C SER A 51 13.54 -4.33 8.40
N VAL A 52 12.31 -4.05 8.01
CA VAL A 52 11.84 -2.69 7.70
C VAL A 52 10.82 -2.22 8.75
N LEU A 53 11.03 -1.02 9.30
CA LEU A 53 10.05 -0.31 10.12
C LEU A 53 9.43 0.83 9.29
N VAL A 54 8.12 0.81 9.11
CA VAL A 54 7.36 1.87 8.45
C VAL A 54 6.63 2.68 9.53
N VAL A 55 6.90 3.98 9.61
CA VAL A 55 6.21 4.88 10.54
C VAL A 55 5.13 5.63 9.78
N GLY A 56 3.87 5.41 10.13
CA GLY A 56 2.73 6.04 9.46
C GLY A 56 2.32 5.31 8.18
N SER A 57 1.79 4.09 8.33
CA SER A 57 1.45 3.19 7.23
C SER A 57 0.07 3.43 6.59
N HIS A 58 -0.80 4.19 7.25
CA HIS A 58 -2.21 4.39 6.87
C HIS A 58 -2.92 3.05 6.60
N ILE A 59 -3.46 2.82 5.39
CA ILE A 59 -4.07 1.54 4.99
C ILE A 59 -3.06 0.50 4.45
N GLY A 60 -1.76 0.77 4.58
CA GLY A 60 -0.68 -0.14 4.16
C GLY A 60 -0.39 -0.13 2.66
N SER A 61 -0.76 0.93 1.93
CA SER A 61 -0.59 0.99 0.46
C SER A 61 0.86 0.82 0.01
N LEU A 62 1.84 1.35 0.76
CA LEU A 62 3.27 1.10 0.52
C LEU A 62 3.77 -0.17 1.23
N VAL A 63 3.17 -0.52 2.37
CA VAL A 63 3.62 -1.62 3.23
C VAL A 63 3.41 -2.98 2.55
N ILE A 64 2.24 -3.22 1.95
CA ILE A 64 1.94 -4.49 1.29
C ILE A 64 2.95 -4.87 0.20
N PRO A 65 3.33 -3.99 -0.74
CA PRO A 65 4.36 -4.34 -1.72
C PRO A 65 5.74 -4.50 -1.07
N ILE A 66 6.13 -3.63 -0.12
CA ILE A 66 7.41 -3.72 0.61
C ILE A 66 7.55 -5.04 1.36
N ALA A 67 6.48 -5.51 2.00
CA ALA A 67 6.45 -6.76 2.76
C ALA A 67 6.85 -7.99 1.92
N LYS A 68 6.65 -7.94 0.60
CA LYS A 68 7.02 -9.02 -0.32
C LYS A 68 8.50 -9.03 -0.70
N MET A 69 9.22 -7.96 -0.36
CA MET A 69 10.61 -7.73 -0.75
C MET A 69 11.59 -7.85 0.42
N CYS A 70 11.10 -8.07 1.65
CA CYS A 70 11.92 -8.13 2.86
C CYS A 70 11.56 -9.33 3.74
N SER A 71 12.44 -9.68 4.67
CA SER A 71 12.19 -10.76 5.65
C SER A 71 11.09 -10.39 6.64
N LYS A 72 11.07 -9.13 7.07
CA LYS A 72 10.14 -8.63 8.09
C LYS A 72 9.79 -7.17 7.83
N VAL A 73 8.51 -6.84 7.96
CA VAL A 73 8.03 -5.46 8.03
C VAL A 73 7.21 -5.25 9.31
N VAL A 74 7.38 -4.09 9.93
CA VAL A 74 6.55 -3.61 11.04
C VAL A 74 6.01 -2.24 10.63
N ALA A 75 4.73 -2.00 10.83
CA ALA A 75 4.01 -0.87 10.26
C ALA A 75 2.87 -0.37 11.14
#